data_AF-A0A430KZL1-F1
#
_entry.id   AF-A0A430KZL1-F1
#
_cell.length_a   1.000
_cell.length_b   1.000
_cell.length_c   1.000
_cell.angle_alpha   90.00
_cell.angle_beta   90.00
_cell.angle_gamma   90.00
#
_symmetry.space_group_name_H-M   'P 1'
#
loop_
_entity.id
_entity.type
_entity.pdbx_description
1 polymer ?
#
loop_
_entity_poly.entity_id
_entity_poly.type
_entity_poly.pdbx_seq_one_letter_code
_entity_poly.pdbx_strand_id
1 'polypeptide(L)'
;MRSDGKNSQSESDMLMATGFTRVIRKEAEGLKLVTLTVKQDLPDHSTILQVVSGILKVSFIEQRHRICELEYQYNNNAVVVPRLRVAPHYERWSQGKTAQSAGAAVTEEIDLVPERPLTLEVEVPGLLSSMRFTNR
;
A
#
# COMPACT_ATOMS: atom_id res chain seq x y z
N MET A 1 28.23 -1.57 -16.61
CA MET A 1 27.15 -1.51 -17.62
C MET A 1 25.84 -1.34 -16.87
N ARG A 2 25.13 -0.22 -17.06
CA ARG A 2 23.82 0.03 -16.46
C ARG A 2 22.75 -0.71 -17.26
N SER A 3 22.09 -1.69 -16.64
CA SER A 3 20.94 -2.42 -17.19
C SER A 3 19.64 -2.09 -16.43
N ASP A 4 19.55 -0.92 -15.79
CA ASP A 4 18.47 -0.61 -14.83
C ASP A 4 17.15 -0.18 -15.48
N GLY A 5 17.12 0.04 -16.80
CA GLY A 5 15.96 0.64 -17.48
C GLY A 5 14.74 -0.27 -17.67
N LYS A 6 14.93 -1.59 -17.83
CA LYS A 6 13.81 -2.53 -18.07
C LYS A 6 13.12 -3.01 -16.79
N ASN A 7 13.85 -3.10 -15.68
CA ASN A 7 13.30 -3.57 -14.41
C ASN A 7 12.44 -2.52 -13.70
N SER A 8 12.75 -1.23 -13.88
CA SER A 8 12.03 -0.13 -13.22
C SER A 8 10.58 0.03 -13.67
N GLN A 9 10.28 -0.20 -14.96
CA GLN A 9 8.92 -0.08 -15.48
C GLN A 9 8.03 -1.24 -14.98
N SER A 10 8.56 -2.47 -14.99
CA SER A 10 7.90 -3.66 -14.44
C SER A 10 7.58 -3.50 -12.94
N GLU A 11 8.52 -2.95 -12.17
CA GLU A 11 8.31 -2.70 -10.75
C GLU A 11 7.22 -1.64 -10.51
N SER A 12 7.22 -0.55 -11.28
CA SER A 12 6.19 0.49 -11.21
C SER A 12 4.80 -0.07 -11.52
N ASP A 13 4.67 -0.86 -12.59
CA ASP A 13 3.39 -1.48 -12.98
C ASP A 13 2.86 -2.42 -11.91
N MET A 14 3.76 -3.19 -11.29
CA MET A 14 3.43 -4.10 -10.18
C MET A 14 2.98 -3.34 -8.92
N LEU A 15 3.60 -2.20 -8.61
CA LEU A 15 3.16 -1.32 -7.52
C LEU A 15 1.78 -0.73 -7.80
N MET A 16 1.52 -0.29 -9.03
CA MET A 16 0.20 0.21 -9.45
C MET A 16 -0.86 -0.89 -9.31
N ALA A 17 -0.61 -2.10 -9.82
CA ALA A 17 -1.53 -3.23 -9.70
C ALA A 17 -1.83 -3.58 -8.23
N THR A 18 -0.81 -3.54 -7.37
CA THR A 18 -0.97 -3.78 -5.94
C THR A 18 -1.84 -2.70 -5.28
N GLY A 19 -1.57 -1.43 -5.56
CA GLY A 19 -2.35 -0.31 -5.06
C GLY A 19 -3.81 -0.36 -5.53
N PHE A 20 -4.03 -0.59 -6.82
CA PHE A 20 -5.36 -0.73 -7.41
C PHE A 20 -6.15 -1.88 -6.77
N THR A 21 -5.51 -3.02 -6.53
CA THR A 21 -6.17 -4.16 -5.87
C THR A 21 -6.59 -3.84 -4.44
N ARG A 22 -5.78 -3.07 -3.69
CA ARG A 22 -6.16 -2.61 -2.34
C ARG A 22 -7.39 -1.71 -2.37
N VAL A 23 -7.48 -0.81 -3.35
CA VAL A 23 -8.65 0.05 -3.54
C VAL A 23 -9.89 -0.80 -3.80
N ILE A 24 -9.84 -1.74 -4.75
CA ILE A 24 -10.99 -2.61 -5.04
C ILE A 24 -11.43 -3.39 -3.80
N ARG A 25 -10.50 -3.96 -3.02
CA ARG A 25 -10.85 -4.69 -1.79
C ARG A 25 -11.62 -3.82 -0.79
N LYS A 26 -11.33 -2.52 -0.75
CA LYS A 26 -11.99 -1.58 0.15
C LYS A 26 -13.36 -1.15 -0.38
N GLU A 27 -13.47 -0.89 -1.68
CA GLU A 27 -14.69 -0.35 -2.30
C GLU A 27 -15.72 -1.43 -2.66
N ALA A 28 -15.29 -2.68 -2.89
CA ALA A 28 -16.14 -3.79 -3.28
C ALA A 28 -16.14 -4.89 -2.20
N GLU A 29 -16.92 -4.69 -1.13
CA GLU A 29 -16.95 -5.55 0.07
C GLU A 29 -17.36 -7.02 -0.19
N GLY A 30 -17.84 -7.37 -1.38
CA GLY A 30 -18.16 -8.74 -1.79
C GLY A 30 -17.05 -9.47 -2.57
N LEU A 31 -15.98 -8.77 -2.98
CA LEU A 31 -14.95 -9.33 -3.86
C LEU A 31 -13.66 -9.63 -3.08
N LYS A 32 -13.36 -10.92 -2.91
CA LYS A 32 -12.11 -11.37 -2.30
C LYS A 32 -10.97 -11.41 -3.33
N LEU A 33 -10.06 -10.43 -3.24
CA LEU A 33 -8.83 -10.40 -4.05
C LEU A 33 -7.61 -10.74 -3.20
N VAL A 34 -6.82 -11.70 -3.64
CA VAL A 34 -5.56 -12.12 -3.00
C VAL A 34 -4.43 -11.96 -4.02
N THR A 35 -3.35 -11.29 -3.64
CA THR A 35 -2.23 -10.99 -4.54
C THR A 35 -0.98 -11.76 -4.14
N LEU A 36 -0.24 -12.28 -5.12
CA LEU A 36 1.11 -12.80 -4.97
C LEU A 36 2.07 -11.98 -5.84
N THR A 37 3.04 -11.33 -5.20
CA THR A 37 4.11 -10.59 -5.89
C THR A 37 5.37 -11.45 -5.95
N VAL A 38 5.89 -11.77 -7.13
CA VAL A 38 7.14 -12.52 -7.28
C VAL A 38 8.30 -11.53 -7.45
N LYS A 39 9.17 -11.43 -6.44
CA LYS A 39 10.34 -10.54 -6.41
C LYS A 39 11.63 -11.34 -6.51
N GLN A 40 11.81 -12.04 -7.63
CA GLN A 40 12.98 -12.87 -7.90
C GLN A 40 13.23 -12.89 -9.41
N ASP A 41 14.49 -12.75 -9.83
CA ASP A 41 14.84 -12.62 -11.25
C ASP A 41 14.63 -13.93 -12.04
N LEU A 42 14.89 -15.07 -11.40
CA LEU A 42 14.76 -16.40 -12.00
C LEU A 42 13.99 -17.32 -11.04
N PRO A 43 12.67 -17.16 -10.92
CA PRO A 43 11.86 -18.02 -10.08
C PRO A 43 11.69 -19.40 -10.73
N ASP A 44 11.78 -20.46 -9.93
CA ASP A 44 11.39 -21.79 -10.41
C ASP A 44 9.86 -21.85 -10.57
N HIS A 45 9.40 -22.04 -11.81
CA HIS A 45 7.99 -22.05 -12.16
C HIS A 45 7.22 -23.15 -11.41
N SER A 46 7.85 -24.32 -11.18
CA SER A 46 7.21 -25.43 -10.47
C SER A 46 6.93 -25.06 -9.02
N THR A 47 7.90 -24.39 -8.38
CA THR A 47 7.77 -23.87 -7.02
C THR A 47 6.71 -22.75 -6.95
N ILE A 48 6.67 -21.83 -7.91
CA ILE A 48 5.64 -20.78 -7.96
C ILE A 48 4.24 -21.38 -8.08
N LEU A 49 4.05 -22.41 -8.90
CA LEU A 49 2.76 -23.10 -9.02
C LEU A 49 2.35 -23.78 -7.71
N GLN A 50 3.29 -24.38 -6.98
CA GLN A 50 3.03 -24.94 -5.65
C GLN A 50 2.62 -23.85 -4.66
N VAL A 51 3.30 -22.70 -4.66
CA VAL A 51 2.96 -21.54 -3.82
C VAL A 51 1.55 -21.03 -4.13
N VAL A 52 1.23 -20.81 -5.41
CA VAL A 52 -0.10 -20.35 -5.85
C VAL A 52 -1.17 -21.36 -5.43
N SER A 53 -0.92 -22.66 -5.60
CA SER A 53 -1.84 -23.73 -5.19
C SER A 53 -2.08 -23.72 -3.68
N GLY A 54 -1.03 -23.52 -2.89
CA GLY A 54 -1.12 -23.40 -1.43
C GLY A 54 -1.95 -22.18 -1.00
N ILE A 55 -1.71 -21.02 -1.62
CA ILE A 55 -2.49 -19.80 -1.37
C ILE A 55 -3.96 -20.03 -1.75
N LEU A 56 -4.25 -20.59 -2.92
CA LEU A 56 -5.62 -20.88 -3.35
C LEU A 56 -6.34 -21.79 -2.35
N LYS A 57 -5.66 -22.85 -1.90
CA LYS A 57 -6.20 -23.78 -0.92
C LYS A 57 -6.54 -23.08 0.40
N VAL A 58 -5.61 -22.32 0.98
CA VAL A 58 -5.82 -21.67 2.28
C VAL A 58 -6.83 -20.52 2.18
N SER A 59 -6.75 -19.72 1.12
CA SER A 59 -7.52 -18.49 0.97
C SER A 59 -8.95 -18.73 0.48
N PHE A 60 -9.19 -19.71 -0.41
CA PHE A 60 -10.51 -19.86 -1.06
C PHE A 60 -11.19 -21.19 -0.73
N ILE A 61 -10.44 -22.28 -0.60
CA ILE A 61 -11.02 -23.62 -0.36
C ILE A 61 -11.29 -23.83 1.13
N GLU A 62 -10.25 -23.73 1.95
CA GLU A 62 -10.34 -24.00 3.40
C GLU A 62 -10.85 -22.79 4.19
N GLN A 63 -10.80 -21.59 3.59
CA GLN A 63 -11.22 -20.34 4.20
C GLN A 63 -10.71 -20.18 5.63
N ARG A 64 -9.42 -20.45 5.87
CA ARG A 64 -8.84 -20.32 7.22
C ARG A 64 -8.66 -18.84 7.55
N HIS A 65 -9.70 -18.21 8.07
CA HIS A 65 -9.76 -16.76 8.33
C HIS A 65 -8.61 -16.24 9.20
N ARG A 66 -8.01 -17.08 10.06
CA ARG A 66 -6.86 -16.72 10.91
C ARG A 66 -5.50 -16.74 10.20
N ILE A 67 -5.40 -17.39 9.03
CA ILE A 67 -4.14 -17.62 8.29
C ILE A 67 -4.22 -17.03 6.87
N CYS A 68 -5.42 -16.68 6.41
CA CYS A 68 -5.63 -16.09 5.10
C CYS A 68 -5.14 -14.64 5.10
N GLU A 69 -4.07 -14.38 4.36
CA GLU A 69 -3.58 -13.05 4.09
C GLU A 69 -4.13 -12.58 2.74
N LEU A 70 -4.18 -11.27 2.54
CA LEU A 70 -4.65 -10.66 1.29
C LEU A 70 -3.49 -10.36 0.33
N GLU A 71 -2.27 -10.32 0.86
CA GLU A 71 -1.06 -9.95 0.14
C GLU A 71 0.08 -10.87 0.53
N TYR A 72 0.64 -11.54 -0.46
CA TYR A 72 1.80 -12.42 -0.35
C TYR A 72 2.92 -11.90 -1.25
N GLN A 73 4.16 -12.14 -0.84
CA GLN A 73 5.33 -11.94 -1.68
C GLN A 73 6.16 -13.22 -1.70
N TYR A 74 6.66 -13.58 -2.87
CA TYR A 74 7.66 -14.64 -3.02
C TYR A 74 9.01 -13.98 -3.28
N ASN A 75 9.95 -14.16 -2.36
CA ASN A 75 11.30 -13.60 -2.45
C ASN A 75 12.27 -14.55 -1.73
N ASN A 76 13.48 -14.71 -2.26
CA ASN A 76 14.52 -15.59 -1.70
C ASN A 76 14.00 -17.00 -1.38
N ASN A 77 13.26 -17.59 -2.32
CA ASN A 77 12.64 -18.91 -2.18
C ASN A 77 11.69 -19.07 -0.97
N ALA A 78 11.13 -17.97 -0.46
CA ALA A 78 10.21 -17.98 0.66
C ALA A 78 8.96 -17.15 0.37
N VAL A 79 7.82 -17.61 0.90
CA VAL A 79 6.58 -16.84 0.94
C VAL A 79 6.60 -15.97 2.20
N VAL A 80 6.52 -14.66 2.02
CA VAL A 80 6.45 -13.68 3.08
C VAL A 80 5.19 -12.84 2.95
N VAL A 81 4.79 -12.23 4.07
CA VAL A 81 3.59 -11.39 4.16
C VAL A 81 4.04 -10.01 4.64
N PRO A 82 3.74 -8.93 3.89
CA PRO A 82 4.10 -7.59 4.32
C PRO A 82 3.34 -7.24 5.59
N ARG A 83 4.05 -6.73 6.59
CA ARG A 83 3.47 -6.22 7.84
C ARG A 83 3.84 -4.77 8.01
N LEU A 84 2.84 -3.94 8.34
CA LEU A 84 3.08 -2.56 8.73
C LEU A 84 3.78 -2.56 10.08
N ARG A 85 4.92 -1.88 10.15
CA ARG A 85 5.63 -1.61 11.41
C ARG A 85 5.66 -0.11 11.63
N VAL A 86 5.54 0.27 12.89
CA VAL A 86 5.83 1.64 13.31
C VAL A 86 7.27 1.98 12.91
N ALA A 87 7.49 3.20 12.43
CA ALA A 87 8.79 3.68 12.02
C ALA A 87 9.21 4.86 12.93
N PRO A 88 9.78 4.59 14.12
CA PRO A 88 9.97 5.61 15.17
C PRO A 88 10.88 6.76 14.74
N HIS A 89 11.76 6.52 13.78
CA HIS A 89 12.64 7.55 13.22
C HIS A 89 11.88 8.59 12.40
N TYR A 90 10.84 8.17 11.67
CA TYR A 90 9.99 9.09 10.92
C TYR A 90 9.09 9.89 11.85
N GLU A 91 8.56 9.27 12.91
CA GLU A 91 7.78 9.96 13.93
C GLU A 91 8.62 11.04 14.63
N ARG A 92 9.86 10.71 15.02
CA ARG A 92 10.79 11.68 15.59
C ARG A 92 11.17 12.78 14.60
N TRP A 93 11.41 12.43 13.33
CA TRP A 93 11.71 13.41 12.28
C TRP A 93 10.53 14.37 12.05
N SER A 94 9.30 13.87 12.00
CA SER A 94 8.11 14.72 11.84
C SER A 94 7.96 15.66 13.02
N GLN A 95 8.16 15.18 14.24
CA GLN A 95 8.10 16.00 15.46
C GLN A 95 9.24 17.04 15.51
N GLY A 96 10.44 16.66 15.08
CA GLY A 96 11.62 17.53 15.06
C GLY A 96 11.49 18.70 14.07
N LYS A 97 10.82 18.50 12.92
CA LYS A 97 10.51 19.59 11.99
C LYS A 97 9.45 20.54 12.54
N THR A 98 8.43 20.02 13.21
CA THR A 98 7.42 20.86 13.89
C THR A 98 8.09 21.73 14.97
N ALA A 99 9.09 21.20 15.68
CA ALA A 99 9.84 21.93 16.71
C ALA A 99 10.83 22.97 16.13
N GLN A 100 11.42 22.75 14.95
CA GLN A 100 12.29 23.73 14.27
C GLN A 100 11.50 24.85 13.57
N SER A 101 10.20 24.66 13.36
CA SER A 101 9.28 25.68 12.88
C SER A 101 8.75 26.62 13.97
N ALA A 102 9.47 26.81 15.08
CA ALA A 102 9.11 27.74 16.17
C ALA A 102 8.95 29.23 15.76
N GLY A 103 9.10 29.57 14.46
CA GLY A 103 8.72 30.86 13.87
C GLY A 103 7.74 30.77 12.69
N ALA A 104 7.37 29.57 12.22
CA ALA A 104 6.17 29.42 11.41
C ALA A 104 5.03 29.30 12.42
N ALA A 105 4.16 30.31 12.47
CA ALA A 105 2.89 30.20 13.17
C ALA A 105 2.35 28.79 12.87
N VAL A 106 2.23 27.98 13.92
CA VAL A 106 1.26 26.89 13.97
C VAL A 106 0.03 27.54 13.37
N THR A 107 -0.32 27.18 12.13
CA THR A 107 -1.62 27.56 11.60
C THR A 107 -2.53 27.04 12.68
N GLU A 108 -3.19 27.99 13.37
CA GLU A 108 -4.03 27.74 14.52
C GLU A 108 -4.70 26.41 14.29
N GLU A 109 -4.62 25.53 15.29
CA GLU A 109 -5.45 24.34 15.40
C GLU A 109 -6.72 24.67 14.62
N ILE A 110 -6.88 24.06 13.44
CA ILE A 110 -8.06 24.33 12.63
C ILE A 110 -9.13 23.74 13.51
N ASP A 111 -9.71 24.59 14.37
CA ASP A 111 -10.96 24.36 15.02
C ASP A 111 -11.81 23.97 13.83
N LEU A 112 -12.10 22.68 13.74
CA LEU A 112 -13.09 22.18 12.81
C LEU A 112 -14.37 22.81 13.32
N VAL A 113 -14.61 24.06 12.91
CA VAL A 113 -15.82 24.79 13.20
C VAL A 113 -16.90 23.85 12.72
N PRO A 114 -17.76 23.32 13.60
CA PRO A 114 -18.72 22.28 13.21
C PRO A 114 -19.60 22.70 12.03
N GLU A 115 -19.72 24.02 11.80
CA GLU A 115 -20.47 24.64 10.72
C GLU A 115 -19.71 24.80 9.39
N ARG A 116 -18.41 24.48 9.31
CA ARG A 116 -17.60 24.52 8.08
C ARG A 116 -16.74 23.26 7.92
N PRO A 117 -17.33 22.12 7.53
CA PRO A 117 -16.56 20.92 7.26
C PRO A 117 -15.69 21.12 6.01
N LEU A 118 -14.38 20.97 6.19
CA LEU A 118 -13.45 20.88 5.05
C LEU A 118 -13.78 19.61 4.26
N THR A 119 -14.12 19.78 2.99
CA THR A 119 -14.35 18.67 2.07
C THR A 119 -13.07 18.38 1.31
N LEU A 120 -12.63 17.12 1.31
CA LEU A 120 -11.53 16.66 0.48
C LEU A 120 -12.06 16.33 -0.91
N GLU A 121 -11.64 17.11 -1.90
CA GLU A 121 -11.89 16.81 -3.30
C GLU A 121 -10.66 16.15 -3.92
N VAL A 122 -10.88 15.08 -4.68
CA VAL A 122 -9.84 14.36 -5.42
C VAL A 122 -10.18 14.46 -6.90
N GLU A 123 -9.39 15.22 -7.65
CA GLU A 123 -9.61 15.40 -9.09
C GLU A 123 -9.19 14.15 -9.88
N VAL A 124 -8.03 13.55 -9.54
CA VAL A 124 -7.52 12.33 -10.18
C VAL A 124 -7.18 11.28 -9.13
N PRO A 125 -7.95 10.18 -9.04
CA PRO A 125 -7.66 9.11 -8.08
C PRO A 125 -6.22 8.60 -8.22
N GLY A 126 -5.50 8.56 -7.10
CA GLY A 126 -4.13 8.03 -7.03
C GLY A 126 -3.01 9.07 -7.21
N LEU A 127 -3.32 10.30 -7.59
CA LEU A 127 -2.36 11.41 -7.65
C LEU A 127 -2.52 12.32 -6.44
N LEU A 128 -1.54 12.31 -5.51
CA LEU A 128 -1.55 13.16 -4.33
C LEU A 128 -1.59 14.66 -4.68
N SER A 129 -1.01 15.05 -5.83
CA SER A 129 -1.05 16.42 -6.34
C SER A 129 -2.44 16.89 -6.77
N SER A 130 -3.41 15.97 -6.88
CA SER A 130 -4.79 16.26 -7.29
C SER A 130 -5.76 16.34 -6.11
N MET A 131 -5.25 16.18 -4.89
CA MET A 131 -6.04 16.26 -3.65
C MET A 131 -6.05 17.71 -3.17
N ARG A 132 -7.25 18.29 -3.01
CA ARG A 132 -7.43 19.64 -2.46
C ARG A 132 -8.47 19.63 -1.35
N PHE A 133 -8.21 20.38 -0.29
CA PHE A 133 -9.22 20.66 0.72
C PHE A 133 -9.95 21.94 0.35
N THR A 134 -11.27 21.88 0.27
CA THR A 134 -12.13 23.03 -0.03
C THR A 134 -13.03 23.33 1.16
N ASN A 135 -13.22 24.61 1.43
CA ASN A 135 -14.24 25.10 2.36
C ASN A 135 -15.49 25.44 1.53
N ARG A 136 -16.64 24.84 1.85
CA ARG A 136 -17.93 25.27 1.27
C ARG A 136 -18.64 26.21 2.24
#